data_AF-A0A3B4A1E0-F1
#
_entry.id   AF-A0A3B4A1E0-F1
#
_cell.length_a   1.000
_cell.length_b   1.000
_cell.length_c   1.000
_cell.angle_alpha   90.00
_cell.angle_beta   90.00
_cell.angle_gamma   90.00
#
_symmetry.space_group_name_H-M   'P 1'
#
loop_
_entity.id
_entity.type
_entity.pdbx_description
1 polymer ?
#
loop_
_entity_poly.entity_id
_entity_poly.type
_entity_poly.pdbx_seq_one_letter_code
_entity_poly.pdbx_strand_id
1 'polypeptide(L)'
;MDLDNIEALNEVHASVYRSSLKLQSIQRLTHLHVVLVRHITTALRSVGGVSDVSRQEVVQLLNRMFVNVSQEIPGHVTLEAPEETSSAIFTLFDKGGSVDVDSLQTFLVALCADSLKEKYLALVSLAASGTSPIPGSVNRSSLRTLLHNLTCAPSG
;
A
#
# COMPACT_ATOMS: atom_id res chain seq x y z
N MET A 1 -23.67 -26.41 21.28
CA MET A 1 -22.85 -25.20 21.10
C MET A 1 -21.43 -25.72 20.98
N ASP A 2 -20.82 -25.53 19.82
CA ASP A 2 -19.56 -26.19 19.48
C ASP A 2 -18.39 -25.37 20.01
N LEU A 3 -17.74 -25.87 21.07
CA LEU A 3 -16.65 -25.14 21.75
C LEU A 3 -15.44 -24.95 20.83
N ASP A 4 -15.19 -25.91 19.93
CA ASP A 4 -14.10 -25.87 18.96
C ASP A 4 -14.26 -24.69 17.98
N ASN A 5 -15.51 -24.35 17.63
CA ASN A 5 -15.83 -23.18 16.80
C ASN A 5 -15.56 -21.85 17.52
N ILE A 6 -15.68 -21.81 18.86
CA ILE A 6 -15.42 -20.60 19.65
C ILE A 6 -13.92 -20.39 19.85
N GLU A 7 -13.16 -21.47 20.08
CA GLU A 7 -11.69 -21.42 20.16
C GLU A 7 -11.07 -21.00 18.83
N ALA A 8 -11.50 -21.59 17.71
CA ALA A 8 -11.06 -21.19 16.38
C ALA A 8 -11.36 -19.70 16.09
N LEU A 9 -12.52 -19.21 16.52
CA LEU A 9 -12.88 -17.79 16.37
C LEU A 9 -11.97 -16.88 17.22
N ASN A 10 -11.65 -17.28 18.45
CA ASN A 10 -10.72 -16.54 19.32
C ASN A 10 -9.30 -16.49 18.74
N GLU A 11 -8.82 -17.58 18.14
CA GLU A 11 -7.53 -17.62 17.45
C GLU A 11 -7.51 -16.69 16.23
N VAL A 12 -8.59 -16.68 15.44
CA VAL A 12 -8.75 -15.76 14.30
C VAL A 12 -8.74 -14.31 14.78
N HIS A 13 -9.50 -13.96 15.82
CA HIS A 13 -9.50 -12.60 16.38
C HIS A 13 -8.12 -12.19 16.88
N ALA A 14 -7.44 -13.08 17.60
CA ALA A 14 -6.10 -12.80 18.10
C ALA A 14 -5.08 -12.66 16.97
N SER A 15 -5.19 -13.46 15.91
CA SER A 15 -4.35 -13.36 14.71
C SER A 15 -4.58 -12.04 13.96
N VAL A 16 -5.85 -11.69 13.68
CA VAL A 16 -6.21 -10.44 13.01
C VAL A 16 -5.76 -9.23 13.82
N TYR A 17 -5.96 -9.25 15.14
CA TYR A 17 -5.52 -8.15 16.02
C TYR A 17 -3.99 -8.01 16.02
N ARG A 18 -3.24 -9.10 16.18
CA ARG A 18 -1.77 -9.07 16.10
C ARG A 18 -1.28 -8.53 14.76
N SER A 19 -1.86 -8.99 13.65
CA SER A 19 -1.53 -8.49 12.32
C SER A 19 -1.86 -7.00 12.18
N SER A 20 -3.00 -6.55 12.73
CA SER A 20 -3.37 -5.12 12.70
C SER A 20 -2.38 -4.24 13.47
N LEU A 21 -1.88 -4.70 14.62
CA LEU A 21 -0.87 -3.99 15.39
C LEU A 21 0.47 -3.92 14.65
N LYS A 22 0.90 -5.03 14.04
CA LYS A 22 2.11 -5.07 13.21
C LYS A 22 2.00 -4.12 12.02
N LEU A 23 0.87 -4.13 11.31
CA LEU A 23 0.61 -3.21 10.21
C LEU A 23 0.61 -1.75 10.67
N GLN A 24 0.08 -1.45 11.85
CA GLN A 24 0.15 -0.11 12.43
C GLN A 24 1.60 0.30 12.76
N SER A 25 2.42 -0.60 13.30
CA SER A 25 3.84 -0.34 13.51
C SER A 25 4.56 -0.05 12.20
N ILE A 26 4.29 -0.84 11.15
CA ILE A 26 4.90 -0.68 9.83
C ILE A 26 4.45 0.62 9.18
N GLN A 27 3.16 0.96 9.27
CA GLN A 27 2.62 2.23 8.83
C GLN A 27 3.34 3.44 9.46
N ARG A 28 3.74 3.34 10.74
CA ARG A 28 4.51 4.38 11.42
C ARG A 28 5.96 4.41 10.96
N LEU A 29 6.61 3.25 10.86
CA LEU A 29 7.99 3.13 10.37
C LEU A 29 8.16 3.64 8.94
N THR A 30 7.13 3.49 8.09
CA THR A 30 7.14 3.99 6.72
C THR A 30 6.47 5.36 6.56
N HIS A 31 6.17 6.06 7.66
CA HIS A 31 5.53 7.38 7.64
C HIS A 31 4.18 7.46 6.89
N LEU A 32 3.54 6.31 6.61
CA LEU A 32 2.29 6.25 5.84
C LEU A 32 1.06 6.62 6.69
N HIS A 33 1.22 6.73 8.01
CA HIS A 33 0.18 7.19 8.96
C HIS A 33 -0.24 8.66 8.76
N VAL A 34 0.46 9.43 7.95
CA VAL A 34 0.11 10.81 7.56
C VAL A 34 -0.13 10.96 6.05
N VAL A 35 0.02 9.87 5.30
CA VAL A 35 -0.18 9.84 3.86
C VAL A 35 -1.63 9.52 3.55
N LEU A 36 -2.17 10.17 2.52
CA LEU A 36 -3.54 9.96 2.04
C LEU A 36 -3.48 9.51 0.58
N VAL A 37 -4.53 8.84 0.10
CA VAL A 37 -4.71 8.38 -1.28
C VAL A 37 -4.43 9.50 -2.27
N ARG A 38 -4.90 10.72 -1.99
CA ARG A 38 -4.65 11.90 -2.84
C ARG A 38 -3.17 12.26 -3.00
N HIS A 39 -2.35 12.05 -1.97
CA HIS A 39 -0.90 12.25 -2.05
C HIS A 39 -0.26 11.19 -2.96
N ILE A 40 -0.69 9.94 -2.80
CA ILE A 40 -0.21 8.79 -3.58
C ILE A 40 -0.55 8.97 -5.07
N THR A 41 -1.81 9.24 -5.39
CA THR A 41 -2.27 9.46 -6.78
C THR A 41 -1.55 10.62 -7.45
N THR A 42 -1.28 11.70 -6.71
CA THR A 42 -0.56 12.86 -7.24
C THR A 42 0.91 12.52 -7.56
N ALA A 43 1.58 11.78 -6.68
CA ALA A 43 2.96 11.34 -6.89
C ALA A 43 3.07 10.36 -8.07
N LEU A 44 2.17 9.37 -8.16
CA LEU A 44 2.19 8.34 -9.22
C LEU A 44 1.92 8.90 -10.63
N ARG A 45 1.19 10.01 -10.76
CA ARG A 45 0.98 10.66 -12.07
C ARG A 45 2.28 11.01 -12.78
N SER A 46 3.37 11.19 -12.03
CA SER A 46 4.70 11.52 -12.56
C SER A 46 5.51 10.33 -13.08
N VAL A 47 5.06 9.09 -12.85
CA VAL A 47 5.77 7.85 -13.19
C VAL A 47 5.49 7.37 -14.63
N GLY A 48 4.48 7.92 -15.32
CA GLY A 48 4.37 7.81 -16.78
C GLY A 48 4.00 6.44 -17.34
N GLY A 49 3.16 5.66 -16.63
CA GLY A 49 2.60 4.41 -17.17
C GLY A 49 3.59 3.26 -17.36
N VAL A 50 4.78 3.35 -16.75
CA VAL A 50 5.72 2.23 -16.67
C VAL A 50 5.18 1.14 -15.74
N SER A 51 5.49 -0.12 -16.07
CA SER A 51 5.05 -1.27 -15.26
C SER A 51 5.93 -1.50 -14.03
N ASP A 52 7.23 -1.23 -14.15
CA ASP A 52 8.21 -1.43 -13.09
C ASP A 52 9.00 -0.14 -12.85
N VAL A 53 9.35 0.12 -11.60
CA VAL A 53 10.15 1.28 -11.18
C VAL A 53 11.38 0.84 -10.41
N SER A 54 12.53 1.44 -10.72
CA SER A 54 13.78 1.26 -10.02
C SER A 54 13.74 1.87 -8.61
N ARG A 55 14.70 1.47 -7.75
CA ARG A 55 14.83 2.05 -6.41
C ARG A 55 14.93 3.57 -6.41
N GLN A 56 15.68 4.14 -7.34
CA GLN A 56 15.83 5.59 -7.44
C GLN A 56 14.50 6.28 -7.79
N GLU A 57 13.71 5.70 -8.70
CA GLU A 57 12.40 6.23 -9.07
C GLU A 57 11.40 6.13 -7.92
N VAL A 58 11.44 5.03 -7.14
CA VAL A 58 10.64 4.88 -5.92
C VAL A 58 11.00 5.97 -4.90
N VAL A 59 12.29 6.21 -4.65
CA VAL A 59 12.72 7.28 -3.73
C VAL A 59 12.27 8.66 -4.21
N GLN A 60 12.35 8.95 -5.51
CA GLN A 60 11.87 10.21 -6.08
C GLN A 60 10.36 10.38 -5.95
N LEU A 61 9.60 9.31 -6.18
CA LEU A 61 8.15 9.28 -5.99
C LEU A 61 7.79 9.58 -4.54
N LEU A 62 8.42 8.88 -3.61
CA LEU A 62 8.19 9.05 -2.17
C LEU A 62 8.56 10.46 -1.71
N ASN A 63 9.67 11.02 -2.21
CA ASN A 63 10.03 12.41 -1.96
C ASN A 63 8.91 13.38 -2.38
N ARG A 64 8.39 13.25 -3.59
CA ARG A 64 7.27 14.10 -4.06
C ARG A 64 6.04 13.95 -3.18
N MET A 65 5.72 12.71 -2.81
CA MET A 65 4.59 12.41 -1.93
C MET A 65 4.75 13.06 -0.55
N PHE A 66 5.91 12.91 0.07
CA PHE A 66 6.20 13.44 1.40
C PHE A 66 6.36 14.96 1.43
N VAL A 67 6.85 15.58 0.35
CA VAL A 67 6.83 17.05 0.20
C VAL A 67 5.39 17.57 0.23
N ASN A 68 4.46 16.91 -0.47
CA ASN A 68 3.05 17.32 -0.44
C ASN A 68 2.44 17.18 0.97
N VAL A 69 2.77 16.10 1.69
CA VAL A 69 2.35 15.92 3.10
C VAL A 69 2.90 17.04 3.98
N SER A 70 4.18 17.35 3.88
CA SER A 70 4.86 18.36 4.70
C SER A 70 4.34 19.79 4.46
N GLN A 71 3.78 20.08 3.29
CA GLN A 71 3.12 21.37 3.01
C GLN A 71 1.79 21.50 3.77
N GLU A 72 1.09 20.39 4.00
CA GLU A 72 -0.19 20.38 4.71
C GLU A 72 -0.01 20.26 6.23
N ILE A 73 0.97 19.46 6.65
CA ILE A 73 1.23 19.18 8.06
C ILE A 73 2.75 19.29 8.33
N PRO A 74 3.24 20.50 8.64
CA PRO A 74 4.67 20.72 8.89
C PRO A 74 5.21 19.83 10.02
N GLY A 75 6.45 19.34 9.85
CA GLY A 75 7.19 18.60 10.88
C GLY A 75 6.76 17.15 11.11
N HIS A 76 5.82 16.61 10.33
CA HIS A 76 5.33 15.24 10.50
C HIS A 76 6.11 14.19 9.70
N VAL A 77 6.98 14.60 8.78
CA VAL A 77 7.78 13.70 7.95
C VAL A 77 9.25 14.10 8.05
N THR A 78 10.11 13.12 8.31
CA THR A 78 11.57 13.30 8.39
C THR A 78 12.20 13.34 7.00
N LEU A 79 13.43 13.82 6.90
CA LEU A 79 14.19 13.86 5.64
C LEU A 79 14.54 12.46 5.13
N GLU A 80 14.61 11.49 6.03
CA GLU A 80 14.94 10.08 5.79
C GLU A 80 13.73 9.22 5.38
N ALA A 81 12.51 9.72 5.59
CA ALA A 81 11.26 8.98 5.33
C ALA A 81 11.15 8.35 3.92
N PRO A 82 11.59 9.01 2.82
CA PRO A 82 11.62 8.39 1.49
C PRO A 82 12.51 7.14 1.43
N GLU A 83 13.68 7.16 2.06
CA GLU A 83 14.62 6.04 2.05
C GLU A 83 14.13 4.89 2.96
N GLU A 84 13.63 5.22 4.15
CA GLU A 84 13.05 4.23 5.08
C GLU A 84 11.86 3.50 4.44
N THR A 85 10.97 4.25 3.79
CA THR A 85 9.80 3.70 3.10
C THR A 85 10.21 2.88 1.88
N SER A 86 11.18 3.35 1.09
CA SER A 86 11.74 2.62 -0.04
C SER A 86 12.35 1.28 0.40
N SER A 87 13.12 1.28 1.50
CA SER A 87 13.69 0.06 2.05
C SER A 87 12.63 -0.99 2.40
N ALA A 88 11.52 -0.57 3.02
CA ALA A 88 10.41 -1.46 3.34
C ALA A 88 9.72 -2.02 2.07
N ILE A 89 9.49 -1.19 1.06
CA ILE A 89 8.90 -1.61 -0.23
C ILE A 89 9.78 -2.66 -0.91
N PHE A 90 11.08 -2.40 -1.03
CA PHE A 90 12.03 -3.33 -1.67
C PHE A 90 12.22 -4.61 -0.85
N THR A 91 12.04 -4.57 0.46
CA THR A 91 12.05 -5.80 1.28
C THR A 91 10.89 -6.75 0.91
N LEU A 92 9.75 -6.20 0.47
CA LEU A 92 8.53 -6.97 0.20
C LEU A 92 8.33 -7.32 -1.28
N PHE A 93 8.76 -6.43 -2.19
CA PHE A 93 8.37 -6.50 -3.60
C PHE A 93 9.54 -6.42 -4.58
N ASP A 94 10.80 -6.48 -4.12
CA ASP A 94 11.96 -6.40 -5.01
C ASP A 94 11.97 -7.53 -6.05
N LYS A 95 12.14 -7.13 -7.31
CA LYS A 95 12.28 -8.00 -8.48
C LYS A 95 13.62 -7.72 -9.17
N GLY A 96 14.71 -7.89 -8.43
CA GLY A 96 16.06 -7.71 -8.99
C GLY A 96 16.43 -6.25 -9.24
N GLY A 97 16.02 -5.34 -8.34
CA GLY A 97 16.34 -3.91 -8.39
C GLY A 97 15.18 -3.02 -8.85
N SER A 98 14.02 -3.60 -9.16
CA SER A 98 12.79 -2.88 -9.50
C SER A 98 11.58 -3.42 -8.74
N VAL A 99 10.51 -2.63 -8.72
CA VAL A 99 9.22 -2.97 -8.09
C VAL A 99 8.10 -2.66 -9.07
N ASP A 100 7.13 -3.56 -9.16
CA ASP A 100 5.92 -3.38 -9.95
C ASP A 100 5.06 -2.24 -9.41
N VAL A 101 4.59 -1.36 -10.29
CA VAL A 101 3.86 -0.13 -9.91
C VAL A 101 2.53 -0.45 -9.23
N ASP A 102 1.83 -1.51 -9.65
CA ASP A 102 0.58 -1.91 -9.01
C ASP A 102 0.83 -2.44 -7.59
N SER A 103 1.91 -3.20 -7.38
CA SER A 103 2.36 -3.64 -6.04
C SER A 103 2.73 -2.45 -5.16
N LEU A 104 3.51 -1.51 -5.68
CA LEU A 104 3.87 -0.27 -4.99
C LEU A 104 2.63 0.52 -4.58
N GLN A 105 1.72 0.77 -5.52
CA GLN A 105 0.49 1.53 -5.27
C GLN A 105 -0.40 0.79 -4.27
N THR A 106 -0.53 -0.53 -4.38
CA THR A 106 -1.29 -1.36 -3.44
C THR A 106 -0.75 -1.21 -2.02
N PHE A 107 0.56 -1.33 -1.84
CA PHE A 107 1.21 -1.19 -0.52
C PHE A 107 0.97 0.20 0.09
N LEU A 108 1.19 1.26 -0.69
CA LEU A 108 0.99 2.64 -0.25
C LEU A 108 -0.47 2.89 0.15
N VAL A 109 -1.44 2.46 -0.67
CA VAL A 109 -2.87 2.62 -0.38
C VAL A 109 -3.28 1.76 0.82
N ALA A 110 -2.77 0.53 0.93
CA ALA A 110 -3.10 -0.37 2.05
C ALA A 110 -2.63 0.16 3.40
N LEU A 111 -1.55 0.94 3.44
CA LEU A 111 -1.00 1.50 4.67
C LEU A 111 -1.25 3.00 4.86
N CYS A 112 -1.91 3.68 3.93
CA CYS A 112 -2.23 5.10 4.12
C CYS A 112 -3.25 5.33 5.27
N ALA A 113 -3.32 6.58 5.72
CA ALA A 113 -4.11 7.06 6.85
C ALA A 113 -5.60 7.25 6.54
N ASP A 114 -5.99 7.10 5.28
CA ASP A 114 -7.38 7.27 4.85
C ASP A 114 -8.34 6.26 5.51
N SER A 115 -9.62 6.63 5.50
CA SER A 115 -10.67 5.73 5.98
C SER A 115 -10.68 4.42 5.19
N LEU A 116 -11.16 3.35 5.81
CA LEU A 116 -11.26 2.04 5.17
C LEU A 116 -12.04 2.12 3.84
N LYS A 117 -13.09 2.95 3.79
CA LYS A 117 -13.89 3.18 2.58
C LYS A 117 -13.05 3.76 1.43
N GLU A 118 -12.29 4.82 1.70
CA GLU A 118 -11.44 5.47 0.69
C GLU A 118 -10.36 4.52 0.17
N LYS A 119 -9.77 3.73 1.08
CA LYS A 119 -8.78 2.70 0.72
C LYS A 119 -9.41 1.64 -0.19
N TYR A 120 -10.57 1.10 0.15
CA TYR A 120 -11.27 0.14 -0.71
C TYR A 120 -11.62 0.71 -2.07
N LEU A 121 -12.12 1.95 -2.14
CA LEU A 121 -12.43 2.61 -3.42
C LEU A 121 -11.17 2.73 -4.29
N ALA A 122 -10.05 3.19 -3.72
CA ALA A 122 -8.79 3.31 -4.42
C ALA A 122 -8.25 1.95 -4.93
N LEU A 123 -8.32 0.91 -4.11
CA LEU A 123 -7.88 -0.45 -4.49
C LEU A 123 -8.79 -1.05 -5.58
N VAL A 124 -10.10 -0.83 -5.51
CA VAL A 124 -11.04 -1.26 -6.56
C VAL A 124 -10.77 -0.50 -7.86
N SER A 125 -10.50 0.80 -7.80
CA SER A 125 -10.10 1.58 -8.98
C SER A 125 -8.80 1.07 -9.60
N LEU A 126 -7.82 0.64 -8.80
CA LEU A 126 -6.60 0.00 -9.28
C LEU A 126 -6.92 -1.30 -10.04
N ALA A 127 -7.75 -2.18 -9.46
CA ALA A 127 -8.15 -3.42 -10.12
C ALA A 127 -9.03 -3.20 -11.37
N ALA A 128 -9.79 -2.10 -11.42
CA ALA A 128 -10.60 -1.70 -12.56
C ALA A 128 -9.79 -1.03 -13.69
N SER A 129 -8.57 -0.58 -13.40
CA SER A 129 -7.66 0.02 -14.39
C SER A 129 -6.90 -1.02 -15.22
N GLY A 130 -7.12 -2.32 -14.93
CA GLY A 130 -6.64 -3.42 -15.75
C GLY A 130 -7.25 -3.41 -17.16
N THR A 131 -6.80 -4.35 -18.00
CA THR A 131 -7.14 -4.48 -19.44
C THR A 131 -8.61 -4.84 -19.74
N SER A 132 -9.53 -4.56 -18.81
CA SER A 132 -10.95 -4.82 -19.00
C SER A 132 -11.50 -3.97 -20.16
N PRO A 133 -12.25 -4.58 -21.11
CA PRO A 133 -12.87 -3.86 -22.22
C PRO A 133 -14.00 -2.92 -21.78
N ILE A 134 -14.44 -3.01 -20.51
CA ILE A 134 -15.48 -2.15 -19.93
C ILE A 134 -14.82 -1.21 -18.91
N PRO A 135 -14.84 0.12 -19.13
CA PRO A 135 -14.33 1.09 -18.17
C PRO A 135 -15.01 0.91 -16.80
N GLY A 136 -14.21 0.77 -15.74
CA GLY A 136 -14.72 0.56 -14.38
C GLY A 136 -15.10 -0.89 -14.04
N SER A 137 -14.90 -1.85 -14.95
CA SER A 137 -15.14 -3.26 -14.68
C SER A 137 -13.89 -3.95 -14.15
N VAL A 138 -14.02 -4.60 -12.99
CA VAL A 138 -12.96 -5.41 -12.39
C VAL A 138 -13.05 -6.84 -12.94
N ASN A 139 -11.97 -7.31 -13.56
CA ASN A 139 -11.87 -8.70 -13.99
C ASN A 139 -11.22 -9.59 -12.91
N ARG A 140 -11.42 -10.91 -12.99
CA ARG A 140 -10.93 -11.87 -11.98
C ARG A 140 -9.41 -11.89 -11.85
N SER A 141 -8.67 -11.66 -12.95
CA SER A 141 -7.21 -11.58 -12.95
C SER A 141 -6.70 -10.38 -12.17
N SER A 142 -7.22 -9.19 -12.44
CA SER A 142 -6.84 -7.94 -11.77
C SER A 142 -7.16 -7.99 -10.28
N LEU A 143 -8.32 -8.54 -9.90
CA LEU A 143 -8.65 -8.77 -8.49
C LEU A 143 -7.69 -9.76 -7.82
N ARG A 144 -7.28 -10.83 -8.52
CA ARG A 144 -6.32 -11.80 -7.98
C ARG A 144 -4.95 -11.17 -7.75
N THR A 145 -4.46 -10.36 -8.68
CA THR A 145 -3.19 -9.63 -8.52
C THR A 145 -3.25 -8.68 -7.34
N LEU A 146 -4.33 -7.90 -7.22
CA LEU A 146 -4.55 -7.01 -6.07
C LEU A 146 -4.53 -7.78 -4.74
N LEU A 147 -5.29 -8.88 -4.66
CA LEU A 147 -5.33 -9.70 -3.44
C LEU A 147 -3.97 -10.31 -3.11
N HIS A 148 -3.23 -10.75 -4.12
CA HIS A 148 -1.86 -11.23 -3.94
C HIS A 148 -0.96 -10.14 -3.36
N ASN A 149 -0.98 -8.94 -3.93
CA ASN A 149 -0.20 -7.80 -3.46
C ASN A 149 -0.57 -7.40 -2.03
N LEU A 150 -1.85 -7.44 -1.67
CA LEU A 150 -2.33 -7.20 -0.30
C LEU A 150 -1.91 -8.30 0.68
N THR A 151 -1.80 -9.54 0.23
CA THR A 151 -1.35 -10.67 1.07
C THR A 151 0.15 -10.59 1.34
N CYS A 152 0.93 -9.99 0.44
CA CYS A 152 2.34 -9.66 0.65
C CYS A 152 2.54 -8.46 1.58
N ALA A 153 1.53 -7.60 1.76
CA ALA A 153 1.56 -6.60 2.84
C ALA A 153 1.51 -7.34 4.19
N PRO A 154 2.44 -7.06 5.10
CA PRO A 154 3.17 -8.07 5.86
C PRO A 154 2.28 -8.95 6.75
N SER A 155 2.38 -10.26 6.52
CA SER A 155 2.02 -11.35 7.42
C SER A 155 3.23 -11.89 8.20
N GLY A 156 4.30 -11.10 8.34
CA GLY A 156 5.54 -11.45 9.07
C GLY A 156 5.50 -11.10 10.54
#